data_AF-A0A956HR54-F1
#
_entry.id   AF-A0A956HR54-F1
#
_cell.length_a   1.000
_cell.length_b   1.000
_cell.length_c   1.000
_cell.angle_alpha   90.00
_cell.angle_beta   90.00
_cell.angle_gamma   90.00
#
_symmetry.space_group_name_H-M   'P 1'
#
loop_
_entity.id
_entity.type
_entity.pdbx_description
1 polymer ?
#
loop_
_entity_poly.entity_id
_entity_poly.type
_entity_poly.pdbx_seq_one_letter_code
_entity_poly.pdbx_strand_id
1 'polypeptide(L)'
;ALGRLREAETFFDGAQELARVIPEPETQATSLEWRGRLQEDRGERGAATASYLEAAKVARANDRHEFFERLRSRLVSCPRNGLTPALRREVDDVLGRANA
;
A
#
# COMPACT_ATOMS: atom_id res chain seq x y z
N ALA A 1 -17.73 -16.87 2.67
CA ALA A 1 -16.53 -16.15 2.18
C ALA A 1 -16.18 -14.92 3.02
N LEU A 2 -17.16 -14.13 3.50
CA LEU A 2 -16.93 -12.89 4.27
C LEU A 2 -16.26 -13.10 5.65
N GLY A 3 -16.46 -14.24 6.31
CA GLY A 3 -15.87 -14.51 7.64
C GLY A 3 -14.33 -14.56 7.62
N ARG A 4 -13.75 -15.28 6.64
CA ARG A 4 -12.29 -15.41 6.49
C ARG A 4 -11.62 -14.09 6.11
N LEU A 5 -12.35 -13.19 5.43
CA LEU A 5 -11.87 -11.86 5.08
C LEU A 5 -11.76 -10.95 6.30
N ARG A 6 -12.66 -11.08 7.28
CA ARG A 6 -12.61 -10.32 8.54
C ARG A 6 -11.52 -10.84 9.48
N GLU A 7 -11.36 -12.16 9.57
CA GLU A 7 -10.25 -12.76 10.32
C GLU A 7 -8.90 -12.30 9.76
N ALA A 8 -8.76 -12.26 8.43
CA ALA A 8 -7.54 -11.74 7.80
C ALA A 8 -7.25 -10.28 8.21
N GLU A 9 -8.25 -9.41 8.28
CA GLU A 9 -8.07 -8.03 8.77
C GLU A 9 -7.58 -7.99 10.21
N THR A 10 -8.20 -8.75 11.10
CA THR A 10 -7.78 -8.77 12.52
C THR A 10 -6.34 -9.23 12.65
N PHE A 11 -5.92 -10.23 11.86
CA PHE A 11 -4.51 -10.63 11.79
C PHE A 11 -3.60 -9.53 11.21
N PHE A 12 -4.04 -8.79 10.20
CA PHE A 12 -3.26 -7.70 9.61
C PHE A 12 -3.16 -6.47 10.50
N ASP A 13 -4.23 -6.08 11.17
CA ASP A 13 -4.25 -4.98 12.13
C ASP A 13 -3.33 -5.30 13.30
N GLY A 14 -3.41 -6.53 13.83
CA GLY A 14 -2.48 -7.02 14.85
C GLY A 14 -1.03 -7.09 14.36
N ALA A 15 -0.80 -7.54 13.13
CA ALA A 15 0.54 -7.54 12.52
C ALA A 15 1.09 -6.12 12.31
N GLN A 16 0.23 -5.15 11.99
CA GLN A 16 0.61 -3.74 11.84
C GLN A 16 0.92 -3.08 13.19
N GLU A 17 0.16 -3.39 14.24
CA GLU A 17 0.50 -2.97 15.59
C GLU A 17 1.85 -3.56 16.03
N LEU A 18 2.06 -4.87 15.83
CA LEU A 18 3.34 -5.52 16.13
C LEU A 18 4.49 -4.96 15.29
N ALA A 19 4.28 -4.68 14.00
CA ALA A 19 5.27 -4.06 13.13
C ALA A 19 5.56 -2.60 13.49
N ARG A 20 4.70 -1.90 14.25
CA ARG A 20 5.05 -0.60 14.85
C ARG A 20 6.01 -0.75 16.04
N VAL A 21 5.99 -1.91 16.71
CA VAL A 21 6.90 -2.23 17.83
C VAL A 21 8.18 -2.92 17.36
N ILE A 22 8.14 -3.59 16.20
CA ILE A 22 9.30 -4.25 15.56
C ILE A 22 9.84 -3.30 14.49
N PRO A 23 11.06 -2.75 14.65
CA PRO A 23 11.64 -1.77 13.74
C PRO A 23 12.20 -2.42 12.47
N GLU A 24 11.44 -3.30 11.82
CA GLU A 24 11.77 -3.88 10.53
C GLU A 24 10.88 -3.27 9.44
N PRO A 25 11.39 -2.27 8.71
CA PRO A 25 10.69 -1.61 7.60
C PRO A 25 10.15 -2.57 6.55
N GLU A 26 10.78 -3.73 6.41
CA GLU A 26 10.36 -4.79 5.49
C GLU A 26 9.04 -5.43 5.93
N THR A 27 8.87 -5.71 7.22
CA THR A 27 7.61 -6.23 7.77
C THR A 27 6.49 -5.20 7.64
N GLN A 28 6.80 -3.91 7.85
CA GLN A 28 5.85 -2.82 7.70
C GLN A 28 5.38 -2.67 6.24
N ALA A 29 6.31 -2.58 5.29
CA ALA A 29 5.98 -2.44 3.87
C ALA A 29 5.22 -3.66 3.33
N THR A 30 5.62 -4.86 3.75
CA THR A 30 4.93 -6.12 3.38
C THR A 30 3.50 -6.13 3.92
N SER A 31 3.29 -5.77 5.18
CA SER A 31 1.95 -5.73 5.78
C SER A 31 1.04 -4.72 5.08
N LEU A 32 1.57 -3.56 4.70
CA LEU A 32 0.85 -2.55 3.93
C LEU A 32 0.48 -3.05 2.52
N GLU A 33 1.37 -3.77 1.85
CA GLU A 33 1.07 -4.39 0.56
C GLU A 33 -0.08 -5.40 0.66
N TRP A 34 -0.03 -6.30 1.64
CA TRP A 34 -1.07 -7.31 1.82
C TRP A 34 -2.43 -6.68 2.13
N ARG A 35 -2.46 -5.62 2.93
CA ARG A 35 -3.67 -4.82 3.16
C ARG A 35 -4.21 -4.23 1.86
N GLY A 36 -3.33 -3.68 1.02
CA GLY A 36 -3.71 -3.17 -0.30
C GLY A 36 -4.36 -4.24 -1.19
N ARG A 37 -3.82 -5.47 -1.19
CA ARG A 37 -4.41 -6.60 -1.92
C ARG A 37 -5.79 -6.98 -1.40
N LEU A 38 -5.95 -7.05 -0.08
CA LEU A 38 -7.23 -7.37 0.55
C LEU A 38 -8.32 -6.33 0.21
N GLN A 39 -7.96 -5.04 0.21
CA GLN A 39 -8.84 -3.95 -0.18
C GLN A 39 -9.20 -4.03 -1.67
N GLU A 40 -8.24 -4.39 -2.52
CA GLU A 40 -8.47 -4.61 -3.95
C GLU A 40 -9.44 -5.77 -4.21
N ASP A 41 -9.27 -6.89 -3.51
CA ASP A 41 -10.16 -8.06 -3.57
C ASP A 41 -11.61 -7.72 -3.15
N ARG A 42 -11.79 -6.69 -2.32
CA ARG A 42 -13.09 -6.16 -1.89
C ARG A 42 -13.65 -5.09 -2.82
N GLY A 43 -12.87 -4.65 -3.81
CA GLY A 43 -13.24 -3.55 -4.70
C GLY A 43 -13.02 -2.15 -4.11
N GLU A 44 -12.37 -2.03 -2.95
CA GLU A 44 -12.07 -0.77 -2.25
C GLU A 44 -10.84 -0.07 -2.87
N ARG A 45 -10.92 0.26 -4.15
CA ARG A 45 -9.78 0.71 -4.97
C ARG A 45 -9.01 1.91 -4.39
N GLY A 46 -9.72 2.86 -3.78
CA GLY A 46 -9.10 4.02 -3.15
C GLY A 46 -8.26 3.65 -1.93
N ALA A 47 -8.80 2.79 -1.07
CA ALA A 47 -8.10 2.30 0.11
C ALA A 47 -6.89 1.44 -0.28
N ALA A 48 -7.05 0.56 -1.28
CA ALA A 48 -5.97 -0.25 -1.83
C ALA A 48 -4.80 0.61 -2.34
N THR A 49 -5.12 1.65 -3.13
CA THR A 49 -4.11 2.59 -3.65
C THR A 49 -3.37 3.30 -2.52
N ALA A 50 -4.08 3.73 -1.47
CA ALA A 50 -3.44 4.35 -0.31
C ALA A 50 -2.50 3.38 0.43
N SER A 51 -2.90 2.13 0.61
CA SER A 51 -2.04 1.10 1.23
C SER A 51 -0.78 0.81 0.40
N TYR A 52 -0.90 0.69 -0.92
CA TYR A 52 0.27 0.51 -1.79
C TYR A 52 1.19 1.73 -1.82
N LEU A 53 0.63 2.94 -1.76
CA LEU A 53 1.39 4.19 -1.70
C LEU A 53 2.22 4.26 -0.41
N GLU A 54 1.60 3.96 0.73
CA GLU A 54 2.30 3.93 2.02
C GLU A 54 3.39 2.85 2.04
N ALA A 55 3.12 1.65 1.51
CA ALA A 55 4.13 0.61 1.36
C ALA A 55 5.33 1.11 0.52
N ALA A 56 5.06 1.83 -0.57
CA ALA A 56 6.10 2.35 -1.46
C ALA A 56 6.96 3.42 -0.77
N LYS A 57 6.34 4.31 0.01
CA LYS A 57 7.06 5.31 0.81
C LYS A 57 7.99 4.65 1.83
N VAL A 58 7.51 3.63 2.56
CA VAL A 58 8.33 2.87 3.52
C VAL A 58 9.49 2.16 2.81
N ALA A 59 9.24 1.49 1.68
CA ALA A 59 10.28 0.82 0.91
C ALA A 59 11.35 1.81 0.40
N ARG A 60 10.93 2.98 -0.11
CA ARG A 60 11.84 4.04 -0.57
C ARG A 60 12.67 4.64 0.57
N ALA A 61 12.05 4.90 1.73
CA ALA A 61 12.74 5.50 2.87
C ALA A 61 13.80 4.59 3.50
N ASN A 62 13.78 3.29 3.19
CA ASN A 62 14.67 2.28 3.76
C ASN A 62 15.48 1.54 2.68
N ASP A 63 15.72 2.18 1.53
CA ASP A 63 16.55 1.67 0.43
C ASP A 63 16.17 0.27 -0.09
N ARG A 64 14.88 -0.09 -0.02
CA ARG A 64 14.35 -1.37 -0.52
C ARG A 64 13.95 -1.25 -1.99
N HIS A 65 14.93 -1.05 -2.87
CA HIS A 65 14.71 -0.71 -4.28
C HIS A 65 13.83 -1.71 -5.04
N GLU A 66 14.09 -3.01 -4.95
CA GLU A 66 13.29 -4.02 -5.66
C GLU A 66 11.82 -4.03 -5.22
N PHE A 67 11.61 -3.87 -3.90
CA PHE A 67 10.27 -3.83 -3.34
C PHE A 67 9.55 -2.54 -3.76
N PHE A 68 10.26 -1.40 -3.70
CA PHE A 68 9.75 -0.15 -4.21
C PHE A 68 9.33 -0.24 -5.68
N GLU A 69 10.16 -0.81 -6.56
CA GLU A 69 9.84 -0.94 -7.98
C GLU A 69 8.62 -1.83 -8.24
N ARG A 70 8.47 -2.91 -7.47
CA ARG A 70 7.30 -3.78 -7.53
C ARG A 70 6.02 -3.02 -7.13
N LEU A 71 6.07 -2.23 -6.07
CA LEU A 71 4.96 -1.39 -5.62
C LEU A 71 4.69 -0.25 -6.59
N ARG A 72 5.72 0.35 -7.18
CA ARG A 72 5.64 1.37 -8.21
C ARG A 72 4.91 0.85 -9.44
N SER A 73 5.26 -0.35 -9.91
CA SER A 73 4.56 -1.04 -11.01
C SER A 73 3.06 -1.23 -10.70
N ARG A 74 2.73 -1.65 -9.47
CA ARG A 74 1.34 -1.77 -9.01
C ARG A 74 0.60 -0.43 -8.98
N LEU A 75 1.26 0.64 -8.53
CA LEU A 75 0.70 1.99 -8.50
C LEU A 75 0.43 2.57 -9.89
N VAL A 76 1.18 2.12 -10.92
CA VAL A 76 0.93 2.48 -12.32
C VAL A 76 -0.36 1.84 -12.84
N SER A 77 -0.67 0.60 -12.44
CA SER A 77 -1.88 -0.09 -12.87
C SER A 77 -3.13 0.26 -12.06
N CYS A 78 -2.98 0.93 -10.91
CA CYS A 78 -4.10 1.36 -10.08
C CYS A 78 -4.96 2.41 -10.80
N PRO A 79 -6.29 2.18 -10.94
CA PRO A 79 -7.18 3.15 -11.57
C PRO A 79 -7.22 4.44 -10.76
N ARG A 80 -7.06 5.59 -11.44
CA ARG A 80 -7.13 6.92 -10.81
C ARG A 80 -8.56 7.40 -10.56
N ASN A 81 -9.53 6.77 -11.20
CA ASN A 81 -10.94 7.12 -11.09
C ASN A 81 -11.45 6.79 -9.67
N GLY A 82 -12.00 7.79 -8.99
CA GLY A 82 -12.47 7.65 -7.60
C GLY A 82 -11.41 7.93 -6.52
N LEU A 83 -10.17 8.27 -6.89
CA LEU A 83 -9.19 8.78 -5.93
C LEU A 83 -9.46 10.25 -5.62
N THR A 84 -9.21 10.65 -4.37
CA THR A 84 -9.19 12.07 -4.01
C THR A 84 -8.06 12.80 -4.73
N PRO A 85 -8.19 14.11 -4.99
CA PRO A 85 -7.12 14.89 -5.64
C PRO A 85 -5.78 14.82 -4.90
N ALA A 86 -5.81 14.77 -3.56
CA ALA A 86 -4.61 14.64 -2.73
C ALA A 86 -3.90 13.30 -2.97
N LEU A 87 -4.64 12.18 -2.85
CA LEU A 87 -4.08 10.85 -3.06
C LEU A 87 -3.55 10.67 -4.48
N ARG A 88 -4.24 11.22 -5.48
CA ARG A 88 -3.77 11.22 -6.87
C ARG A 88 -2.40 11.90 -6.99
N ARG A 89 -2.26 13.10 -6.41
CA ARG A 89 -1.03 13.89 -6.46
C ARG A 89 0.12 13.14 -5.80
N GLU A 90 -0.10 12.57 -4.62
CA GLU A 90 0.94 11.80 -3.93
C GLU A 90 1.38 10.55 -4.72
N VAL A 91 0.46 9.87 -5.40
CA VAL A 91 0.86 8.76 -6.27
C VAL A 91 1.67 9.29 -7.47
N ASP A 92 1.26 10.39 -8.09
CA ASP A 92 2.01 10.97 -9.19
C ASP A 92 3.42 11.43 -8.76
N ASP A 93 3.57 11.97 -7.54
CA ASP A 93 4.86 12.31 -6.93
C ASP A 93 5.75 11.07 -6.76
N VAL A 94 5.20 9.98 -6.21
CA VAL A 94 5.92 8.72 -6.04
C VAL A 94 6.29 8.09 -7.38
N LEU A 95 5.46 8.27 -8.42
CA LEU A 95 5.74 7.80 -9.77
C LEU A 95 6.67 8.72 -10.56
N GLY A 96 7.05 9.89 -10.02
CA GLY A 96 7.88 10.88 -10.71
C GLY A 96 7.15 11.58 -11.87
N ARG A 97 5.82 11.70 -11.80
CA ARG A 97 4.94 12.28 -12.84
C ARG A 97 4.46 13.70 -12.53
N ALA A 98 4.91 14.27 -11.41
CA ALA A 98 4.40 15.54 -10.87
C ALA A 98 4.74 16.81 -11.69
N ASN A 99 5.53 16.70 -12.77
CA ASN A 99 5.96 17.82 -13.61
C ASN A 99 5.91 17.48 -15.11
N ALA A 100 4.71 17.27 -15.65
CA ALA A 100 4.47 17.26 -17.10
C ALA A 100 3.24 18.11 -17.44
#